data_AF-A0A453KX09-F1
#
_entry.id   AF-A0A453KX09-F1
#
_cell.length_a   1.000
_cell.length_b   1.000
_cell.length_c   1.000
_cell.angle_alpha   90.00
_cell.angle_beta   90.00
_cell.angle_gamma   90.00
#
_symmetry.space_group_name_H-M   'P 1'
#
loop_
_entity.id
_entity.type
_entity.pdbx_description
1 polymer ?
#
loop_
_entity_poly.entity_id
_entity_poly.type
_entity_poly.pdbx_seq_one_letter_code
_entity_poly.pdbx_strand_id
1 'polypeptide(L)'
;MVFCGHCQDDCPYVKDPDNGIICCGICGKVLDPNIYDDGPSFVKDSSGQSRLRGSIIKAIEDGCSISRERTEAKGRDEIWQIVHGLHVSGGDDIICTAHNFYKLALDNSFTKGRQTSHVAAACLYIACRRGEKPYLLIDFSDYLHISVFAKFCYSENTQLFKSL
;
A
#
# COMPACT_ATOMS: atom_id res chain seq x y z
N MET A 1 10.36 25.95 8.61
CA MET A 1 10.53 27.41 8.50
C MET A 1 9.37 27.93 7.66
N VAL A 2 8.86 29.12 7.97
CA VAL A 2 7.69 29.70 7.30
C VAL A 2 8.04 31.13 6.91
N PHE A 3 7.66 31.55 5.71
CA PHE A 3 7.94 32.89 5.22
C PHE A 3 7.19 33.95 6.03
N CYS A 4 7.90 34.91 6.60
CA CYS A 4 7.30 36.00 7.34
C CYS A 4 7.27 37.28 6.52
N GLY A 5 6.08 37.77 6.16
CA GLY A 5 5.93 39.03 5.42
C GLY A 5 6.37 40.30 6.16
N HIS A 6 6.80 40.21 7.43
CA HIS A 6 7.37 41.34 8.18
C HIS A 6 8.91 41.27 8.27
N CYS A 7 9.48 40.07 8.42
CA CYS A 7 10.93 39.88 8.37
C CYS A 7 11.47 39.78 6.93
N GLN A 8 10.58 39.56 5.95
CA GLN A 8 10.93 39.31 4.54
C GLN A 8 11.90 38.13 4.33
N ASP A 9 11.91 37.18 5.27
CA ASP A 9 12.79 36.01 5.29
C ASP A 9 12.08 34.78 5.85
N ASP A 10 12.66 33.60 5.60
CA ASP A 10 12.22 32.32 6.15
C ASP A 10 12.63 32.19 7.62
N CYS A 11 11.64 32.30 8.50
CA CYS A 11 11.86 32.34 9.94
C CYS A 11 11.41 31.03 10.61
N PRO A 12 11.98 30.69 11.78
CA PRO A 12 11.38 29.69 12.66
C PRO A 12 10.01 30.17 13.12
N TYR A 13 9.04 29.26 13.16
CA TYR A 13 7.70 29.54 13.68
C TYR A 13 7.57 28.95 15.09
N VAL A 14 6.81 29.62 15.95
CA VAL A 14 6.45 29.16 17.28
C VAL A 14 4.94 28.94 17.30
N LYS A 15 4.50 27.88 17.96
CA LYS A 15 3.10 27.58 18.20
C LYS A 15 2.80 27.89 19.66
N ASP A 16 1.94 28.87 19.91
CA ASP A 16 1.49 29.18 21.26
C ASP A 16 0.58 28.04 21.75
N PRO A 17 0.94 27.32 22.84
CA PRO A 17 0.19 26.15 23.30
C PRO A 17 -1.22 26.51 23.81
N ASP A 18 -1.41 27.74 24.32
CA ASP A 18 -2.65 28.16 24.97
C ASP A 18 -3.68 28.73 23.98
N ASN A 19 -3.22 29.38 22.91
CA ASN A 19 -4.08 30.05 21.92
C ASN A 19 -4.07 29.35 20.55
N GLY A 20 -3.16 28.39 20.33
CA GLY A 20 -2.99 27.65 19.08
C GLY A 20 -2.59 28.50 17.87
N ILE A 21 -2.16 29.74 18.10
CA ILE A 21 -1.76 30.67 17.04
C ILE A 21 -0.34 30.33 16.59
N ILE A 22 -0.09 30.44 15.27
CA ILE A 22 1.26 30.31 14.72
C ILE A 22 1.87 31.71 14.58
N CYS A 23 2.92 31.97 15.34
CA CYS A 23 3.65 33.23 15.32
C CYS A 23 5.06 33.05 14.75
N CYS A 24 5.60 34.13 14.17
CA CYS A 24 7.00 34.19 13.77
C CYS A 24 7.88 34.28 15.03
N GLY A 25 8.85 33.38 15.17
CA GLY A 25 9.75 33.33 16.34
C GLY A 25 10.76 34.48 16.44
N ILE A 26 10.83 35.37 15.43
CA ILE A 26 11.77 36.50 15.41
C ILE A 26 11.05 37.83 15.66
N CYS A 27 9.92 38.08 15.00
CA CYS A 27 9.19 39.35 15.10
C CYS A 27 7.86 39.28 15.85
N GLY A 28 7.41 38.10 16.27
CA GLY A 28 6.16 37.91 16.99
C GLY A 28 4.90 38.13 16.14
N LYS A 29 5.02 38.36 14.83
CA LYS A 29 3.87 38.53 13.94
C LYS A 29 3.11 37.21 13.81
N VAL A 30 1.78 37.28 13.94
CA VAL A 30 0.88 36.17 13.67
C VAL A 30 0.92 35.83 12.18
N LEU A 31 1.33 34.60 11.86
CA LEU A 31 1.41 34.08 10.49
C LEU A 31 0.09 33.42 10.10
N ASP A 32 -0.47 32.59 10.98
CA ASP A 32 -1.78 31.97 10.78
C ASP A 32 -2.62 32.10 12.07
N PRO A 33 -3.76 32.82 12.01
CA PRO A 33 -4.69 32.91 13.13
C PRO A 33 -5.64 31.69 13.22
N ASN A 34 -5.72 30.84 12.21
CA ASN A 34 -6.65 29.71 12.17
C ASN A 34 -5.96 28.40 12.55
N ILE A 35 -6.55 27.71 13.52
CA ILE A 35 -6.16 26.34 13.86
C ILE A 35 -6.95 25.40 12.95
N TYR A 36 -6.27 24.80 11.99
CA TYR A 36 -6.81 23.67 11.25
C TYR A 36 -6.53 22.41 12.06
N ASP A 37 -7.58 21.72 12.49
CA ASP A 37 -7.46 20.39 13.07
C ASP A 37 -7.36 19.38 11.92
N ASP A 38 -6.31 18.56 11.91
CA ASP A 38 -6.14 17.50 10.90
C ASP A 38 -7.11 16.31 11.14
N GLY A 39 -7.91 16.36 12.20
CA GLY A 39 -8.86 15.32 12.60
C GLY A 39 -10.25 15.45 11.97
N PRO A 40 -11.04 14.36 12.01
CA PRO A 40 -12.41 14.36 11.52
C PRO A 40 -13.31 15.24 12.40
N SER A 41 -13.99 16.23 11.81
CA SER A 41 -14.97 17.06 12.54
C SER A 41 -16.37 16.42 12.52
N PHE A 42 -17.08 16.45 13.65
CA PHE A 42 -18.45 15.93 13.78
C PHE A 42 -19.44 17.07 14.03
N VAL A 43 -20.54 17.07 13.30
CA VAL A 43 -21.65 18.02 13.46
C VAL A 43 -22.86 17.30 14.05
N LYS A 44 -23.45 17.89 15.08
CA LYS A 44 -24.69 17.41 15.67
C LYS A 44 -25.87 17.96 14.87
N ASP A 45 -26.71 17.06 14.37
CA ASP A 45 -27.94 17.43 13.69
C ASP A 45 -28.95 17.99 14.71
N SER A 46 -29.97 18.69 14.24
CA SER A 46 -31.11 19.20 15.01
C SER A 46 -31.83 18.11 15.83
N SER A 47 -31.70 16.86 15.40
CA SER A 47 -32.20 15.64 16.04
C SER A 47 -31.25 15.05 17.10
N GLY A 48 -30.14 15.71 17.39
CA GLY A 48 -29.19 15.30 18.43
C GLY A 48 -28.20 14.21 18.03
N GLN A 49 -28.27 13.71 16.80
CA GLN A 49 -27.34 12.72 16.25
C GLN A 49 -26.04 13.39 15.80
N SER A 50 -24.88 12.87 16.23
CA SER A 50 -23.57 13.32 15.75
C SER A 50 -23.26 12.66 14.40
N ARG A 51 -23.03 13.45 13.36
CA ARG A 51 -22.65 13.00 12.01
C ARG A 51 -21.28 13.56 11.63
N LEU A 52 -20.45 12.79 10.93
CA LEU A 52 -19.19 13.30 10.37
C LEU A 52 -19.50 14.47 9.41
N ARG A 53 -18.74 15.56 9.52
CA ARG A 53 -18.85 16.71 8.62
C ARG A 53 -18.14 16.40 7.31
N GLY A 54 -18.93 16.22 6.26
CA GLY A 54 -18.44 15.88 4.92
C GLY A 54 -19.12 14.63 4.39
N SER A 55 -19.08 14.46 3.07
CA SER A 55 -19.50 13.23 2.43
C SER A 55 -18.27 12.35 2.23
N ILE A 56 -18.32 11.10 2.70
CA ILE A 56 -17.35 10.10 2.27
C ILE A 56 -17.69 9.82 0.80
N ILE A 57 -16.93 10.43 -0.10
CA ILE A 57 -16.94 10.03 -1.50
C ILE A 57 -16.28 8.66 -1.52
N LYS A 58 -17.09 7.61 -1.40
CA LYS A 58 -16.69 6.33 -1.97
C LYS A 58 -16.42 6.65 -3.43
N ALA A 59 -15.20 6.41 -3.91
CA ALA A 59 -14.96 6.37 -5.33
C ALA A 59 -16.13 5.57 -5.92
N ILE A 60 -16.83 6.15 -6.90
CA ILE A 60 -17.86 5.44 -7.63
C ILE A 60 -17.10 4.36 -8.39
N GLU A 61 -16.84 3.28 -7.69
CA GLU A 61 -16.18 2.12 -8.20
C GLU A 61 -17.22 1.47 -9.09
N ASP A 62 -16.96 1.56 -10.39
CA ASP A 62 -17.35 0.53 -11.34
C ASP A 62 -17.48 -0.81 -10.61
N GLY A 63 -18.56 -1.56 -10.85
CA GLY A 63 -18.78 -2.90 -10.26
C GLY A 63 -17.67 -3.93 -10.49
N CYS A 64 -16.53 -3.50 -11.05
CA CYS A 64 -15.23 -4.13 -11.10
C CYS A 64 -14.53 -4.23 -9.72
N SER A 65 -14.73 -3.29 -8.76
CA SER A 65 -13.90 -3.25 -7.55
C SER A 65 -14.09 -4.45 -6.61
N ILE A 66 -15.32 -4.86 -6.33
CA ILE A 66 -15.59 -6.03 -5.46
C ILE A 66 -14.98 -7.30 -6.05
N SER A 67 -15.06 -7.49 -7.37
CA SER A 67 -14.48 -8.68 -8.01
C SER A 67 -12.95 -8.66 -8.00
N ARG A 68 -12.36 -7.47 -8.21
CA ARG A 68 -10.91 -7.29 -8.20
C ARG A 68 -10.35 -7.45 -6.79
N GLU A 69 -10.97 -6.82 -5.79
CA GLU A 69 -10.59 -6.91 -4.38
C GLU A 69 -10.69 -8.35 -3.88
N ARG A 70 -11.74 -9.10 -4.26
CA ARG A 70 -11.84 -10.54 -3.94
C ARG A 70 -10.70 -11.35 -4.55
N THR A 71 -10.30 -11.03 -5.78
CA THR A 71 -9.18 -11.72 -6.45
C THR A 71 -7.85 -11.37 -5.80
N GLU A 72 -7.69 -10.12 -5.37
CA GLU A 72 -6.54 -9.65 -4.58
C GLU A 72 -6.47 -10.37 -3.23
N ALA A 73 -7.57 -10.40 -2.48
CA ALA A 73 -7.64 -11.06 -1.18
C ALA A 73 -7.32 -12.56 -1.29
N LYS A 74 -7.91 -13.23 -2.29
CA LYS A 74 -7.60 -14.64 -2.57
C LYS A 74 -6.11 -14.84 -2.91
N GLY A 75 -5.50 -13.93 -3.68
CA GLY A 75 -4.08 -13.96 -3.98
C GLY A 75 -3.21 -13.86 -2.72
N ARG A 76 -3.57 -12.97 -1.79
CA ARG A 76 -2.89 -12.83 -0.50
C ARG A 76 -2.96 -14.12 0.32
N ASP A 77 -4.15 -14.71 0.40
CA ASP A 77 -4.38 -15.93 1.18
C ASP A 77 -3.53 -17.09 0.64
N GLU A 78 -3.48 -17.26 -0.69
CA GLU A 78 -2.65 -18.27 -1.34
C GLU A 78 -1.14 -18.06 -1.04
N ILE A 79 -0.66 -16.83 -1.10
CA ILE A 79 0.73 -16.50 -0.75
C ILE A 79 1.00 -16.86 0.72
N TRP A 80 0.08 -16.53 1.62
CA TRP A 80 0.20 -16.84 3.05
C TRP A 80 0.27 -18.35 3.30
N GLN A 81 -0.60 -19.14 2.65
CA GLN A 81 -0.59 -20.60 2.74
C GLN A 81 0.74 -21.20 2.26
N ILE A 82 1.27 -20.73 1.13
CA ILE A 82 2.56 -21.20 0.58
C ILE A 82 3.71 -20.86 1.53
N VAL A 83 3.75 -19.63 2.07
CA VAL A 83 4.79 -19.20 3.03
C VAL A 83 4.77 -20.06 4.29
N HIS A 84 3.58 -20.33 4.83
CA HIS A 84 3.42 -21.17 6.01
C HIS A 84 3.73 -22.65 5.71
N GLY A 85 3.41 -23.14 4.52
CA GLY A 85 3.70 -24.50 4.08
C GLY A 85 5.19 -24.78 3.90
N LEU A 86 5.94 -23.83 3.33
CA LEU A 86 7.38 -23.94 3.08
C LEU A 86 8.26 -23.42 4.23
N HIS A 87 7.67 -22.90 5.31
CA HIS A 87 8.38 -22.22 6.40
C HIS A 87 9.39 -21.19 5.87
N VAL A 88 8.92 -20.30 4.98
CA VAL A 88 9.79 -19.25 4.41
C VAL A 88 10.21 -18.29 5.53
N SER A 89 11.51 -18.24 5.81
CA SER A 89 12.12 -17.40 6.83
C SER A 89 12.06 -15.95 6.35
N GLY A 90 11.23 -15.13 7.00
CA GLY A 90 11.12 -13.68 6.76
C GLY A 90 9.72 -13.09 6.90
N GLY A 91 8.80 -13.83 7.51
CA GLY A 91 7.59 -13.29 8.16
C GLY A 91 6.67 -12.51 7.21
N ASP A 92 5.94 -11.55 7.80
CA ASP A 92 4.93 -10.76 7.09
C ASP A 92 5.51 -9.82 6.04
N ASP A 93 6.78 -9.42 6.16
CA ASP A 93 7.44 -8.49 5.22
C ASP A 93 7.55 -9.09 3.81
N ILE A 94 7.91 -10.38 3.72
CA ILE A 94 7.96 -11.10 2.43
C ILE A 94 6.54 -11.20 1.85
N ILE A 95 5.56 -11.50 2.69
CA ILE A 95 4.15 -11.64 2.28
C ILE A 95 3.65 -10.32 1.71
N CYS A 96 3.93 -9.19 2.37
CA CYS A 96 3.55 -7.86 1.92
C CYS A 96 4.24 -7.50 0.58
N THR A 97 5.52 -7.80 0.44
CA THR A 97 6.29 -7.56 -0.79
C THR A 97 5.76 -8.41 -1.95
N ALA A 98 5.52 -9.69 -1.72
CA ALA A 98 4.94 -10.61 -2.70
C ALA A 98 3.52 -10.20 -3.10
N HIS A 99 2.71 -9.73 -2.13
CA HIS A 99 1.37 -9.20 -2.38
C HIS A 99 1.41 -7.97 -3.30
N ASN A 100 2.40 -7.09 -3.11
CA ASN A 100 2.57 -5.92 -3.99
C ASN A 100 2.93 -6.32 -5.43
N PHE A 101 3.77 -7.34 -5.61
CA PHE A 101 4.04 -7.90 -6.94
C PHE A 101 2.81 -8.56 -7.56
N TYR A 102 1.98 -9.21 -6.74
CA TYR A 102 0.72 -9.79 -7.19
C TYR A 102 -0.27 -8.72 -7.66
N LYS A 103 -0.35 -7.56 -6.98
CA LYS A 103 -1.14 -6.40 -7.42
C LYS A 103 -0.69 -5.91 -8.79
N LEU A 104 0.62 -5.75 -8.99
CA LEU A 104 1.17 -5.34 -10.27
C LEU A 104 0.83 -6.35 -11.38
N ALA A 105 0.84 -7.65 -11.07
CA ALA A 105 0.44 -8.69 -12.01
C ALA A 105 -1.06 -8.65 -12.34
N LEU A 106 -1.91 -8.31 -11.35
CA LEU A 106 -3.35 -8.11 -11.56
C LEU A 106 -3.65 -6.93 -12.47
N ASP A 107 -2.96 -5.80 -12.30
CA ASP A 107 -3.11 -4.61 -13.14
C ASP A 107 -2.79 -4.90 -14.61
N ASN A 108 -1.78 -5.73 -14.84
CA ASN A 108 -1.40 -6.17 -16.18
C ASN A 108 -2.23 -7.36 -16.70
N SER A 109 -3.32 -7.74 -16.03
CA SER A 109 -4.21 -8.86 -16.39
C SER A 109 -3.53 -10.24 -16.49
N PHE A 110 -2.40 -10.47 -15.82
CA PHE A 110 -1.69 -11.77 -15.85
C PHE A 110 -2.45 -12.92 -15.15
N THR A 111 -3.51 -12.61 -14.40
CA THR A 111 -4.33 -13.59 -13.69
C THR A 111 -5.50 -14.13 -14.52
N LYS A 112 -5.77 -13.57 -15.71
CA LYS A 112 -6.84 -14.09 -16.59
C LYS A 112 -6.42 -15.43 -17.19
N GLY A 113 -7.15 -16.49 -16.86
CA GLY A 113 -6.95 -17.83 -17.43
C GLY A 113 -5.81 -18.66 -16.79
N ARG A 114 -5.15 -18.16 -15.74
CA ARG A 114 -4.13 -18.88 -14.98
C ARG A 114 -4.61 -19.14 -13.56
N GLN A 115 -4.22 -20.27 -12.97
CA GLN A 115 -4.57 -20.58 -11.58
C GLN A 115 -3.88 -19.60 -10.62
N THR A 116 -4.61 -19.13 -9.62
CA THR A 116 -4.15 -18.12 -8.64
C THR A 116 -2.91 -18.58 -7.89
N SER A 117 -2.85 -19.85 -7.49
CA SER A 117 -1.73 -20.44 -6.73
C SER A 117 -0.40 -20.41 -7.51
N HIS A 118 -0.45 -20.51 -8.85
CA HIS A 118 0.77 -20.45 -9.68
C HIS A 118 1.33 -19.03 -9.74
N VAL A 119 0.45 -18.04 -9.93
CA VAL A 119 0.86 -16.63 -9.98
C VAL A 119 1.36 -16.18 -8.61
N ALA A 120 0.70 -16.62 -7.52
CA ALA A 120 1.13 -16.39 -6.15
C ALA A 120 2.55 -16.92 -5.88
N ALA A 121 2.84 -18.18 -6.25
CA ALA A 121 4.17 -18.77 -6.09
C ALA A 121 5.25 -18.05 -6.92
N ALA A 122 4.92 -17.61 -8.14
CA ALA A 122 5.83 -16.83 -8.98
C ALA A 122 6.20 -15.48 -8.33
N CYS A 123 5.20 -14.73 -7.86
CA CYS A 123 5.40 -13.45 -7.18
C CYS A 123 6.19 -13.62 -5.87
N LEU A 124 5.94 -14.71 -5.13
CA LEU A 124 6.67 -15.04 -3.92
C LEU A 124 8.14 -15.37 -4.19
N TYR A 125 8.44 -16.14 -5.24
CA TYR A 125 9.81 -16.45 -5.64
C TYR A 125 10.62 -15.17 -5.98
N ILE A 126 10.00 -14.23 -6.69
CA ILE A 126 10.63 -12.93 -7.00
C ILE A 126 10.94 -12.15 -5.72
N ALA A 127 10.02 -12.12 -4.76
CA ALA A 127 10.22 -11.47 -3.46
C ALA A 127 11.36 -12.13 -2.66
N CYS A 128 11.42 -13.46 -2.62
CA CYS A 128 12.50 -14.20 -1.96
C CYS A 128 13.87 -13.91 -2.60
N ARG A 129 13.92 -13.80 -3.93
CA ARG A 129 15.14 -13.46 -4.67
C ARG A 129 15.59 -12.02 -4.43
N ARG A 130 14.66 -11.08 -4.25
CA ARG A 130 14.96 -9.69 -3.85
C ARG A 130 15.51 -9.60 -2.42
N GLY A 131 15.06 -10.49 -1.53
CA GLY A 131 15.54 -10.59 -0.15
C GLY A 131 16.78 -11.48 0.04
N GLU A 132 17.44 -11.89 -1.05
CA GLU A 132 18.65 -12.75 -1.03
C GLU A 132 18.51 -14.03 -0.19
N LYS A 133 17.31 -14.63 -0.19
CA LYS A 133 17.05 -15.85 0.58
C LYS A 133 17.34 -17.10 -0.27
N PRO A 134 17.89 -18.17 0.33
CA PRO A 134 18.29 -19.39 -0.39
C PRO A 134 17.09 -20.32 -0.68
N TYR A 135 16.02 -19.81 -1.30
CA TYR A 135 14.88 -20.61 -1.75
C TYR A 135 15.02 -20.96 -3.22
N LEU A 136 14.89 -22.24 -3.57
CA LEU A 136 15.00 -22.72 -4.94
C LEU A 136 13.61 -22.89 -5.57
N LEU A 137 13.52 -22.72 -6.89
CA LEU A 137 12.26 -22.93 -7.63
C LEU A 137 11.69 -24.35 -7.50
N ILE A 138 12.56 -25.32 -7.19
CA ILE A 138 12.18 -26.71 -6.99
C ILE A 138 11.30 -26.87 -5.75
N ASP A 139 11.54 -26.11 -4.68
CA ASP A 139 10.80 -26.22 -3.41
C ASP A 139 9.34 -25.81 -3.61
N PHE A 140 9.10 -24.74 -4.37
CA PHE A 140 7.75 -24.31 -4.73
C PHE A 140 7.04 -25.28 -5.68
N SER A 141 7.81 -25.94 -6.55
CA SER A 141 7.27 -26.89 -7.51
C SER A 141 6.85 -28.20 -6.85
N ASP A 142 7.61 -28.64 -5.85
CA ASP A 142 7.27 -29.79 -5.03
C ASP A 142 6.01 -29.52 -4.20
N TYR A 143 5.92 -28.34 -3.56
CA TYR A 143 4.74 -27.92 -2.80
C TYR A 143 3.46 -27.85 -3.66
N LEU A 144 3.58 -27.36 -4.89
CA LEU A 144 2.45 -27.23 -5.82
C LEU A 144 2.21 -28.48 -6.68
N HIS A 145 3.06 -29.51 -6.59
CA HIS A 145 3.05 -30.72 -7.42
C HIS A 145 2.92 -30.46 -8.93
N ILE A 146 3.64 -29.46 -9.45
CA ILE A 146 3.55 -29.04 -10.87
C ILE A 146 4.93 -29.08 -11.55
N SER A 147 4.97 -29.49 -12.82
CA SER A 147 6.18 -29.55 -13.63
C SER A 147 6.68 -28.16 -14.04
N VAL A 148 7.88 -27.85 -13.53
CA VAL A 148 8.56 -26.54 -13.36
C VAL A 148 8.73 -25.67 -14.61
N PHE A 149 8.52 -26.19 -15.83
CA PHE A 149 8.96 -25.54 -17.07
C PHE A 149 7.88 -25.17 -18.10
N ALA A 150 6.64 -25.66 -17.96
CA ALA A 150 5.72 -25.63 -19.11
C ALA A 150 4.78 -24.41 -19.21
N LYS A 151 4.64 -23.60 -18.15
CA LYS A 151 3.74 -22.41 -18.16
C LYS A 151 4.31 -21.15 -17.51
N PHE A 152 5.56 -21.21 -17.07
CA PHE A 152 6.22 -20.05 -16.47
C PHE A 152 6.70 -19.10 -17.58
N CYS A 153 5.90 -18.07 -17.76
CA CYS A 153 6.13 -16.87 -18.56
C CYS A 153 7.31 -16.05 -18.00
N TYR A 154 8.52 -16.64 -17.92
CA TYR A 154 9.71 -15.92 -17.44
C TYR A 154 10.23 -14.89 -18.46
N SER A 155 9.90 -15.04 -19.75
CA SER A 155 10.36 -14.12 -20.82
C SER A 155 9.64 -12.78 -20.86
N GLU A 156 8.32 -12.72 -20.59
CA GLU A 156 7.59 -11.44 -20.53
C GLU A 156 7.77 -10.74 -19.19
N ASN A 157 7.89 -11.49 -18.08
CA ASN A 157 8.14 -10.90 -16.75
C ASN A 157 9.53 -10.25 -16.63
N THR A 158 10.51 -10.63 -17.46
CA THR A 158 11.83 -9.97 -17.48
C THR A 158 11.83 -8.64 -18.23
N GLN A 159 10.86 -8.36 -19.11
CA GLN A 159 10.78 -7.07 -19.81
C GLN A 159 10.12 -5.98 -18.95
N LEU A 160 9.09 -6.32 -18.17
CA LEU A 160 8.44 -5.39 -17.21
C LEU A 160 9.29 -5.08 -15.97
N PHE A 161 10.22 -5.96 -15.59
CA PHE A 161 11.11 -5.78 -14.42
C PHE A 161 12.51 -5.25 -14.74
N LYS A 162 12.91 -5.18 -16.02
CA LYS A 162 14.17 -4.53 -16.44
C LYS A 162 14.08 -2.99 -16.44
N SER A 163 12.88 -2.42 -16.35
CA SER A 163 12.63 -0.98 -16.31
C SER A 163 12.50 -0.41 -14.89
N LEU A 164 12.71 -1.23 -13.85
CA LEU A 164 12.84 -0.85 -12.44
C LEU A 164 14.29 -1.06 -12.00
#